data_AF-A0A3R9V7G2-F1
#
_entry.id   AF-A0A3R9V7G2-F1
#
_cell.length_a   1.000
_cell.length_b   1.000
_cell.length_c   1.000
_cell.angle_alpha   90.00
_cell.angle_beta   90.00
_cell.angle_gamma   90.00
#
_symmetry.space_group_name_H-M   'P 1'
#
loop_
_entity.id
_entity.type
_entity.pdbx_description
1 polymer ?
#
loop_
_entity_poly.entity_id
_entity_poly.type
_entity_poly.pdbx_seq_one_letter_code
_entity_poly.pdbx_strand_id
1 'polypeptide(L)'
;MPPGPGPGSTSRTSGTTTGRCPVRRTRLAGALTAVLTLALVATGCGNGSGEGGGGAPGTRSNPAAKSGSATESSPAGKSAAAPDRVEPLAAPAVPRLPVTVDSADGRKVTVTSTERIVPLSGSLSEIVFTLGLGDRVVARDITATFEQAEKLPVVTRAHDVSAESVLSLKPTLVVAEGTTGPAEAIAQIRDAGVP
;
A
#
# COMPACT_ATOMS: atom_id res chain seq x y z
N MET A 1 21.11 47.79 54.98
CA MET A 1 20.52 49.12 54.69
C MET A 1 21.62 49.97 54.08
N PRO A 2 21.46 50.62 52.92
CA PRO A 2 20.28 51.40 52.50
C PRO A 2 19.24 50.66 51.62
N PRO A 3 18.03 51.25 51.44
CA PRO A 3 16.81 50.62 50.91
C PRO A 3 16.52 50.93 49.42
N GLY A 4 15.59 50.16 48.81
CA GLY A 4 14.85 50.53 47.58
C GLY A 4 13.95 51.75 47.80
N PRO A 5 13.20 52.29 46.79
CA PRO A 5 12.13 51.61 46.04
C PRO A 5 12.09 52.06 44.54
N GLY A 6 11.19 51.66 43.64
CA GLY A 6 9.87 51.04 43.77
C GLY A 6 9.27 50.67 42.40
N PRO A 7 7.98 50.27 42.37
CA PRO A 7 7.32 49.68 41.21
C PRO A 7 6.65 50.74 40.32
N GLY A 8 6.89 50.65 39.01
CA GLY A 8 6.11 51.34 37.99
C GLY A 8 4.87 50.54 37.60
N SER A 9 3.72 51.01 38.04
CA SER A 9 2.39 50.49 37.71
C SER A 9 1.78 51.26 36.54
N THR A 10 0.84 50.60 35.86
CA THR A 10 -0.17 51.09 34.89
C THR A 10 0.35 51.35 33.47
N SER A 11 -0.28 50.86 32.40
CA SER A 11 -1.71 50.86 32.06
C SER A 11 -1.99 49.79 30.99
N ARG A 12 -2.94 48.88 31.19
CA ARG A 12 -4.31 48.89 30.63
C ARG A 12 -4.39 49.34 29.16
N THR A 13 -4.51 48.36 28.26
CA THR A 13 -5.31 48.52 27.03
C THR A 13 -6.15 47.28 26.82
N SER A 14 -7.43 47.39 27.15
CA SER A 14 -8.49 46.47 26.75
C SER A 14 -8.68 46.58 25.24
N GLY A 15 -8.40 45.51 24.51
CA GLY A 15 -8.72 45.37 23.09
C GLY A 15 -9.79 44.31 22.89
N THR A 16 -11.05 44.69 23.00
CA THR A 16 -12.19 43.89 22.57
C THR A 16 -12.19 43.87 21.04
N THR A 17 -11.95 42.73 20.40
CA THR A 17 -12.27 42.57 18.97
C THR A 17 -13.09 41.31 18.79
N THR A 18 -14.40 41.52 18.90
CA THR A 18 -15.45 40.58 18.53
C THR A 18 -15.53 40.54 17.00
N GLY A 19 -14.61 39.80 16.36
CA GLY A 19 -14.64 39.54 14.93
C GLY A 19 -15.59 38.38 14.60
N ARG A 20 -16.91 38.61 14.64
CA ARG A 20 -17.87 37.69 14.03
C ARG A 20 -17.69 37.75 12.52
N CYS A 21 -17.15 36.70 11.92
CA CYS A 21 -17.17 36.52 10.49
C CYS A 21 -18.62 36.14 10.07
N PRO A 22 -19.29 36.89 9.19
CA PRO A 22 -20.59 36.47 8.68
C PRO A 22 -20.41 35.25 7.78
N VAL A 23 -20.87 34.11 8.26
CA VAL A 23 -20.98 32.86 7.49
C VAL A 23 -21.93 33.12 6.33
N ARG A 24 -21.35 33.32 5.14
CA ARG A 24 -22.07 33.48 3.88
C ARG A 24 -22.68 32.13 3.51
N ARG A 25 -23.89 31.88 4.00
CA ARG A 25 -24.73 30.74 3.63
C ARG A 25 -25.18 30.89 2.17
N THR A 26 -24.36 30.44 1.23
CA THR A 26 -24.82 30.22 -0.15
C THR A 26 -25.66 28.96 -0.18
N ARG A 27 -26.98 29.17 -0.23
CA ARG A 27 -27.93 28.17 -0.70
C ARG A 27 -27.65 27.93 -2.18
N LEU A 28 -27.24 26.72 -2.54
CA LEU A 28 -27.35 26.23 -3.90
C LEU A 28 -28.24 25.00 -3.86
N ALA A 29 -29.51 25.23 -4.20
CA ALA A 29 -30.42 24.22 -4.66
C ALA A 29 -29.94 23.74 -6.04
N GLY A 30 -29.91 22.43 -6.23
CA GLY A 30 -29.56 21.78 -7.48
C GLY A 30 -29.94 20.32 -7.41
N ALA A 31 -31.25 20.06 -7.43
CA ALA A 31 -31.80 18.74 -7.73
C ALA A 31 -31.64 18.49 -9.24
N LEU A 32 -31.22 17.30 -9.66
CA LEU A 32 -31.73 16.60 -10.86
C LEU A 32 -31.10 15.19 -11.00
N THR A 33 -31.94 14.21 -10.67
CA THR A 33 -32.22 12.92 -11.37
C THR A 33 -31.17 11.80 -11.43
N ALA A 34 -31.50 10.74 -10.69
CA ALA A 34 -31.08 9.35 -10.86
C ALA A 34 -31.88 8.63 -11.98
N VAL A 35 -31.57 7.33 -12.18
CA VAL A 35 -32.16 6.26 -13.04
C VAL A 35 -31.33 6.01 -14.31
N LEU A 36 -30.37 5.06 -14.32
CA LEU A 36 -30.46 3.58 -14.37
C LEU A 36 -31.02 3.04 -15.70
N THR A 37 -30.15 2.57 -16.60
CA THR A 37 -30.46 1.39 -17.44
C THR A 37 -29.20 0.59 -17.79
N LEU A 38 -29.28 -0.67 -17.40
CA LEU A 38 -28.42 -1.83 -17.53
C LEU A 38 -28.33 -2.34 -18.98
N ALA A 39 -27.14 -2.73 -19.45
CA ALA A 39 -27.00 -3.61 -20.61
C ALA A 39 -25.85 -4.59 -20.41
N LEU A 40 -26.16 -5.75 -19.82
CA LEU A 40 -25.35 -6.97 -19.88
C LEU A 40 -25.51 -7.56 -21.29
N VAL A 41 -24.42 -7.75 -22.02
CA VAL A 41 -24.38 -8.68 -23.16
C VAL A 41 -23.45 -9.82 -22.79
N ALA A 42 -24.06 -10.93 -22.37
CA ALA A 42 -23.41 -12.21 -22.19
C ALA A 42 -23.51 -12.99 -23.51
N THR A 43 -22.43 -12.97 -24.30
CA THR A 43 -22.32 -13.83 -25.48
C THR A 43 -21.68 -15.15 -25.05
N GLY A 44 -22.53 -16.11 -24.69
CA GLY A 44 -22.15 -17.50 -24.53
C GLY A 44 -22.37 -18.25 -25.85
N CYS A 45 -21.31 -18.74 -26.49
CA CYS A 45 -21.42 -19.77 -27.51
C CYS A 45 -21.19 -21.12 -26.85
N GLY A 46 -22.25 -21.94 -26.80
CA GLY A 46 -22.17 -23.34 -26.42
C GLY A 46 -21.50 -24.16 -27.51
N ASN A 47 -20.59 -25.05 -27.11
CA ASN A 47 -19.99 -26.06 -27.98
C ASN A 47 -20.45 -27.45 -27.50
N GLY A 48 -21.71 -27.76 -27.77
CA GLY A 48 -22.26 -29.10 -27.65
C GLY A 48 -22.34 -29.75 -29.03
N SER A 49 -21.48 -30.71 -29.29
CA SER A 49 -21.60 -31.59 -30.47
C SER A 49 -21.29 -33.01 -30.02
N GLY A 50 -22.36 -33.73 -29.71
CA GLY A 50 -22.36 -35.17 -29.56
C GLY A 50 -22.60 -35.86 -30.90
N GLU A 51 -21.85 -36.94 -31.10
CA GLU A 51 -22.13 -38.16 -31.88
C GLU A 51 -22.40 -38.10 -33.40
N GLY A 52 -21.50 -38.78 -34.12
CA GLY A 52 -21.68 -39.31 -35.47
C GLY A 52 -20.50 -40.20 -35.83
N GLY A 53 -20.69 -41.52 -35.84
CA GLY A 53 -19.61 -42.52 -35.84
C GLY A 53 -19.02 -42.94 -37.19
N GLY A 54 -17.99 -43.78 -37.10
CA GLY A 54 -17.68 -44.86 -38.05
C GLY A 54 -16.56 -44.61 -39.07
N GLY A 55 -15.46 -45.36 -38.94
CA GLY A 55 -14.59 -45.74 -40.08
C GLY A 55 -13.10 -45.40 -39.95
N ALA A 56 -12.25 -46.42 -39.80
CA ALA A 56 -10.79 -46.38 -39.95
C ALA A 56 -10.38 -47.07 -41.28
N PRO A 57 -9.09 -47.18 -41.66
CA PRO A 57 -7.95 -46.26 -41.57
C PRO A 57 -7.30 -46.02 -42.98
N GLY A 58 -6.48 -44.97 -43.13
CA GLY A 58 -5.79 -44.70 -44.40
C GLY A 58 -4.52 -43.86 -44.23
N THR A 59 -3.42 -44.43 -44.70
CA THR A 59 -2.01 -44.00 -44.60
C THR A 59 -1.65 -42.69 -45.33
N ARG A 60 -0.60 -41.99 -44.81
CA ARG A 60 0.61 -41.46 -45.51
C ARG A 60 1.00 -40.01 -45.15
N SER A 61 2.22 -39.92 -44.63
CA SER A 61 3.30 -38.97 -44.99
C SER A 61 3.09 -37.46 -44.80
N ASN A 62 3.96 -36.85 -43.97
CA ASN A 62 4.58 -35.57 -44.34
C ASN A 62 6.05 -35.52 -43.87
N PRO A 63 6.97 -34.92 -44.64
CA PRO A 63 8.41 -35.03 -44.45
C PRO A 63 9.01 -33.86 -43.65
N ALA A 64 10.32 -34.01 -43.45
CA ALA A 64 11.26 -33.14 -42.78
C ALA A 64 11.23 -31.65 -43.19
N ALA A 65 11.55 -30.79 -42.21
CA ALA A 65 12.52 -29.71 -42.39
C ALA A 65 13.20 -29.35 -41.05
N LYS A 66 14.42 -29.88 -40.88
CA LYS A 66 15.61 -29.24 -40.27
C LYS A 66 15.67 -27.75 -40.68
N SER A 67 16.30 -26.78 -40.03
CA SER A 67 17.35 -26.61 -39.03
C SER A 67 17.34 -25.08 -38.79
N GLY A 68 17.78 -24.45 -37.72
CA GLY A 68 18.47 -24.86 -36.51
C GLY A 68 18.57 -23.62 -35.63
N SER A 69 18.79 -23.81 -34.34
CA SER A 69 19.16 -22.72 -33.44
C SER A 69 20.54 -23.03 -32.90
N ALA A 70 21.42 -22.05 -33.06
CA ALA A 70 22.77 -22.08 -32.55
C ALA A 70 22.73 -22.24 -31.03
N THR A 71 23.58 -23.15 -30.57
CA THR A 71 23.88 -23.45 -29.18
C THR A 71 24.45 -22.22 -28.47
N GLU A 72 23.71 -21.71 -27.49
CA GLU A 72 24.29 -20.95 -26.39
C GLU A 72 24.02 -21.75 -25.11
N SER A 73 24.99 -22.59 -24.76
CA SER A 73 24.93 -23.46 -23.58
C SER A 73 25.22 -22.63 -22.33
N SER A 74 24.16 -22.22 -21.63
CA SER A 74 24.20 -21.95 -20.19
C SER A 74 23.61 -23.17 -19.47
N PRO A 75 24.22 -23.68 -18.38
CA PRO A 75 23.81 -24.96 -17.81
C PRO A 75 22.39 -24.82 -17.24
N ALA A 76 21.47 -25.57 -17.84
CA ALA A 76 20.10 -25.70 -17.39
C ALA A 76 20.06 -26.44 -16.04
N GLY A 77 20.30 -25.71 -14.96
CA GLY A 77 19.68 -26.01 -13.68
C GLY A 77 18.18 -25.82 -13.86
N LYS A 78 17.39 -26.86 -13.61
CA LYS A 78 15.93 -26.84 -13.71
C LYS A 78 15.37 -25.74 -12.79
N SER A 79 15.09 -24.56 -13.34
CA SER A 79 14.26 -23.57 -12.66
C SER A 79 12.83 -24.09 -12.73
N ALA A 80 12.44 -24.88 -11.73
CA ALA A 80 11.03 -25.05 -11.41
C ALA A 80 10.47 -23.64 -11.21
N ALA A 81 9.31 -23.34 -11.81
CA ALA A 81 8.65 -22.04 -11.67
C ALA A 81 8.75 -21.59 -10.21
N ALA A 82 9.48 -20.49 -9.98
CA ALA A 82 9.74 -20.03 -8.63
C ALA A 82 8.38 -19.81 -7.93
N PRO A 83 8.24 -20.18 -6.66
CA PRO A 83 7.07 -19.77 -5.88
C PRO A 83 6.88 -18.24 -6.00
N ASP A 84 5.66 -17.77 -5.75
CA ASP A 84 5.33 -16.34 -5.67
C ASP A 84 6.09 -15.72 -4.48
N ARG A 85 7.37 -15.45 -4.70
CA ARG A 85 8.38 -15.16 -3.69
C ARG A 85 9.18 -13.94 -4.11
N VAL A 86 9.35 -13.02 -3.17
CA VAL A 86 10.22 -11.85 -3.33
C VAL A 86 11.67 -12.24 -3.08
N GLU A 87 12.56 -12.03 -4.04
CA GLU A 87 14.00 -12.25 -3.87
C GLU A 87 14.68 -10.99 -3.30
N PRO A 88 15.29 -11.06 -2.11
CA PRO A 88 16.04 -9.93 -1.56
C PRO A 88 17.26 -9.57 -2.39
N LEU A 89 17.69 -8.30 -2.29
CA LEU A 89 18.99 -7.87 -2.80
C LEU A 89 20.12 -8.69 -2.17
N ALA A 90 21.17 -8.93 -2.95
CA ALA A 90 22.29 -9.79 -2.56
C ALA A 90 22.97 -9.39 -1.23
N ALA A 91 22.87 -8.11 -0.85
CA ALA A 91 23.26 -7.62 0.46
C ALA A 91 22.06 -6.93 1.12
N PRO A 92 21.68 -7.30 2.37
CA PRO A 92 20.58 -6.67 3.06
C PRO A 92 20.90 -5.21 3.38
N ALA A 93 19.89 -4.35 3.28
CA ALA A 93 20.04 -2.95 3.64
C ALA A 93 20.26 -2.82 5.16
N VAL A 94 21.21 -1.96 5.56
CA VAL A 94 21.41 -1.56 6.95
C VAL A 94 20.86 -0.15 7.13
N PRO A 95 19.71 0.03 7.83
CA PRO A 95 19.14 1.35 8.05
C PRO A 95 20.08 2.26 8.84
N ARG A 96 20.27 3.49 8.37
CA ARG A 96 21.00 4.55 9.06
C ARG A 96 19.99 5.47 9.74
N LEU A 97 19.90 5.40 11.06
CA LEU A 97 18.91 6.10 11.87
C LEU A 97 19.60 6.95 12.95
N PRO A 98 19.00 8.07 13.38
CA PRO A 98 17.73 8.62 12.89
C PRO A 98 17.86 9.24 11.49
N VAL A 99 16.75 9.30 10.75
CA VAL A 99 16.67 10.00 9.46
C VAL A 99 15.40 10.85 9.41
N THR A 100 15.51 12.06 8.86
CA THR A 100 14.36 12.93 8.62
C THR A 100 14.10 13.02 7.12
N VAL A 101 12.86 12.76 6.70
CA VAL A 101 12.45 12.74 5.28
C VAL A 101 11.23 13.63 5.06
N ASP A 102 11.03 14.06 3.82
CA ASP A 102 9.78 14.65 3.36
C ASP A 102 8.78 13.52 3.05
N SER A 103 7.68 13.47 3.82
CA SER A 103 6.55 12.58 3.57
C SER A 103 5.74 13.05 2.36
N ALA A 104 5.04 12.12 1.70
CA ALA A 104 4.22 12.40 0.51
C ALA A 104 3.12 13.44 0.77
N ASP A 105 2.69 13.63 2.01
CA ASP A 105 1.73 14.65 2.45
C ASP A 105 2.39 15.98 2.88
N GLY A 106 3.68 16.18 2.56
CA GLY A 106 4.41 17.43 2.76
C GLY A 106 4.97 17.67 4.17
N ARG A 107 4.80 16.72 5.09
CA ARG A 107 5.37 16.82 6.45
C ARG A 107 6.81 16.33 6.51
N LYS A 108 7.61 16.91 7.40
CA LYS A 108 8.90 16.32 7.83
C LYS A 108 8.64 15.23 8.86
N VAL A 109 9.09 14.01 8.59
CA VAL A 109 8.95 12.85 9.50
C VAL A 109 10.33 12.36 9.88
N THR A 110 10.57 12.13 11.18
CA THR A 110 11.83 11.56 11.68
C THR A 110 11.60 10.11 12.06
N VAL A 111 12.28 9.20 11.38
CA VAL A 111 12.27 7.77 11.68
C VAL A 111 13.46 7.47 12.59
N THR A 112 13.18 6.91 13.77
CA THR A 112 14.19 6.56 14.77
C THR A 112 14.38 5.05 14.91
N SER A 113 13.41 4.23 14.49
CA SER A 113 13.48 2.78 14.51
C SER A 113 12.75 2.15 13.31
N THR A 114 13.27 1.01 12.85
CA THR A 114 12.69 0.18 11.78
C THR A 114 12.49 -1.26 12.25
N GLU A 115 12.43 -1.49 13.56
CA GLU A 115 12.32 -2.85 14.14
C GLU A 115 10.97 -3.51 13.90
N ARG A 116 9.90 -2.71 13.73
CA ARG A 116 8.53 -3.19 13.49
C ARG A 116 7.85 -2.36 12.41
N ILE A 117 7.94 -2.84 11.17
CA ILE A 117 7.48 -2.14 9.97
C ILE A 117 6.08 -2.64 9.57
N VAL A 118 5.20 -1.71 9.18
CA VAL A 118 3.91 -2.03 8.56
C VAL A 118 3.81 -1.32 7.20
N PRO A 119 4.03 -2.03 6.09
CA PRO A 119 3.75 -1.53 4.75
C PRO A 119 2.26 -1.66 4.44
N LEU A 120 1.63 -0.58 3.99
CA LEU A 120 0.18 -0.50 3.73
C LEU A 120 -0.20 -0.71 2.25
N SER A 121 0.65 -1.38 1.48
CA SER A 121 0.32 -1.94 0.16
C SER A 121 1.20 -3.15 -0.17
N GLY A 122 0.77 -3.96 -1.15
CA GLY A 122 1.56 -5.07 -1.68
C GLY A 122 2.90 -4.60 -2.24
N SER A 123 2.90 -3.56 -3.07
CA SER A 123 4.11 -2.97 -3.65
C SER A 123 5.10 -2.48 -2.58
N LEU A 124 4.61 -1.80 -1.54
CA LEU A 124 5.46 -1.38 -0.42
C LEU A 124 6.01 -2.58 0.36
N SER A 125 5.20 -3.64 0.52
CA SER A 125 5.65 -4.88 1.16
C SER A 125 6.78 -5.52 0.35
N GLU A 126 6.61 -5.67 -0.97
CA GLU A 126 7.66 -6.21 -1.85
C GLU A 126 8.95 -5.40 -1.78
N ILE A 127 8.87 -4.06 -1.77
CA ILE A 127 10.06 -3.20 -1.62
C ILE A 127 10.77 -3.49 -0.29
N VAL A 128 10.05 -3.56 0.82
CA VAL A 128 10.64 -3.81 2.15
C VAL A 128 11.29 -5.20 2.21
N PHE A 129 10.65 -6.22 1.65
CA PHE A 129 11.22 -7.57 1.55
C PHE A 129 12.43 -7.62 0.63
N THR A 130 12.38 -6.94 -0.52
CA THR A 130 13.49 -6.82 -1.48
C THR A 130 14.71 -6.17 -0.82
N LEU A 131 14.51 -5.16 0.04
CA LEU A 131 15.59 -4.52 0.81
C LEU A 131 16.19 -5.43 1.91
N GLY A 132 15.69 -6.66 2.08
CA GLY A 132 16.14 -7.59 3.10
C GLY A 132 15.60 -7.26 4.50
N LEU A 133 14.51 -6.49 4.59
CA LEU A 133 13.90 -6.08 5.86
C LEU A 133 12.59 -6.83 6.17
N GLY A 134 12.28 -7.90 5.43
CA GLY A 134 11.06 -8.70 5.59
C GLY A 134 10.85 -9.23 7.01
N ASP A 135 11.92 -9.63 7.70
CA ASP A 135 11.86 -10.12 9.09
C ASP A 135 11.41 -9.05 10.10
N ARG A 136 11.44 -7.78 9.71
CA ARG A 136 10.97 -6.65 10.53
C ARG A 136 9.51 -6.29 10.25
N VAL A 137 8.88 -6.92 9.25
CA VAL A 137 7.48 -6.66 8.91
C VAL A 137 6.58 -7.39 9.90
N VAL A 138 5.66 -6.66 10.53
CA VAL A 138 4.79 -7.20 11.59
C VAL A 138 3.32 -7.33 11.19
N ALA A 139 2.96 -6.75 10.04
CA ALA A 139 1.62 -6.81 9.46
C ALA A 139 1.68 -6.54 7.97
N ARG A 140 0.60 -6.88 7.25
CA ARG A 140 0.48 -6.65 5.82
C ARG A 140 -0.85 -6.01 5.43
N ASP A 141 -0.84 -5.31 4.32
CA ASP A 141 -2.05 -5.05 3.54
C ASP A 141 -2.56 -6.35 2.88
N ILE A 142 -3.86 -6.42 2.61
CA ILE A 142 -4.53 -7.56 1.98
C ILE A 142 -3.96 -7.89 0.59
N THR A 143 -3.36 -6.92 -0.13
CA THR A 143 -2.76 -7.12 -1.45
C THR A 143 -1.36 -7.71 -1.42
N ALA A 144 -0.70 -7.77 -0.27
CA ALA A 144 0.57 -8.49 -0.16
C ALA A 144 0.28 -10.00 -0.10
N THR A 145 0.25 -10.65 -1.27
CA THR A 145 -0.16 -12.06 -1.42
C THR A 145 0.99 -13.05 -1.62
N PHE A 146 2.24 -12.58 -1.69
CA PHE A 146 3.41 -13.43 -1.84
C PHE A 146 3.67 -14.31 -0.61
N GLU A 147 4.30 -15.46 -0.83
CA GLU A 147 4.44 -16.56 0.14
C GLU A 147 4.98 -16.07 1.50
N GLN A 148 6.01 -15.21 1.49
CA GLN A 148 6.65 -14.75 2.72
C GLN A 148 5.76 -13.83 3.58
N ALA A 149 4.74 -13.19 2.99
CA ALA A 149 3.81 -12.34 3.70
C ALA A 149 2.56 -13.08 4.19
N GLU A 150 2.24 -14.27 3.68
CA GLU A 150 0.96 -14.95 3.92
C GLU A 150 0.58 -15.07 5.40
N LYS A 151 1.56 -15.34 6.25
CA LYS A 151 1.39 -15.54 7.70
C LYS A 151 1.32 -14.25 8.50
N LEU A 152 1.61 -13.11 7.90
CA LEU A 152 1.51 -11.81 8.56
C LEU A 152 0.04 -11.44 8.79
N PRO A 153 -0.29 -10.86 9.97
CA PRO A 153 -1.62 -10.33 10.21
C PRO A 153 -2.02 -9.31 9.15
N VAL A 154 -3.23 -9.45 8.61
CA VAL A 154 -3.82 -8.46 7.69
C VAL A 154 -4.40 -7.31 8.50
N VAL A 155 -4.00 -6.09 8.20
CA VAL A 155 -4.45 -4.87 8.91
C VAL A 155 -5.39 -3.98 8.09
N THR A 156 -5.79 -4.46 6.92
CA THR A 156 -6.75 -3.78 6.04
C THR A 156 -8.00 -4.63 5.79
N ARG A 157 -9.12 -3.98 5.48
CA ARG A 157 -10.37 -4.62 5.03
C ARG A 157 -10.83 -3.93 3.76
N ALA A 158 -10.93 -4.66 2.65
CA ALA A 158 -11.25 -4.07 1.35
C ALA A 158 -10.38 -2.85 1.00
N HIS A 159 -9.08 -2.93 1.33
CA HIS A 159 -8.05 -1.87 1.21
C HIS A 159 -8.16 -0.70 2.22
N ASP A 160 -9.19 -0.66 3.07
CA ASP A 160 -9.26 0.31 4.16
C ASP A 160 -8.40 -0.11 5.35
N VAL A 161 -7.55 0.80 5.81
CA VAL A 161 -6.66 0.61 6.96
C VAL A 161 -7.44 0.64 8.27
N SER A 162 -7.20 -0.35 9.13
CA SER A 162 -7.68 -0.35 10.51
C SER A 162 -6.59 0.19 11.44
N ALA A 163 -6.73 1.43 11.91
CA ALA A 163 -5.80 2.02 12.88
C ALA A 163 -5.65 1.18 14.15
N GLU A 164 -6.74 0.64 14.68
CA GLU A 164 -6.71 -0.27 15.84
C GLU A 164 -5.85 -1.51 15.56
N SER A 165 -6.07 -2.18 14.42
CA SER A 165 -5.31 -3.38 14.07
C SER A 165 -3.83 -3.06 13.92
N VAL A 166 -3.48 -1.96 13.26
CA VAL A 166 -2.08 -1.49 13.12
C VAL A 166 -1.47 -1.20 14.49
N LEU A 167 -2.12 -0.38 15.32
CA LEU A 167 -1.57 0.07 16.60
C LEU A 167 -1.46 -1.06 17.63
N SER A 168 -2.33 -2.06 17.58
CA SER A 168 -2.25 -3.25 18.45
C SER A 168 -0.93 -4.01 18.30
N LEU A 169 -0.31 -3.92 17.11
CA LEU A 169 0.97 -4.56 16.79
C LEU A 169 2.18 -3.72 17.20
N LYS A 170 1.97 -2.54 17.80
CA LYS A 170 3.03 -1.63 18.29
C LYS A 170 4.13 -1.39 17.23
N PRO A 171 3.79 -0.90 16.03
CA PRO A 171 4.78 -0.64 14.99
C PRO A 171 5.71 0.50 15.39
N THR A 172 6.93 0.49 14.85
CA THR A 172 7.90 1.59 14.96
C THR A 172 7.93 2.45 13.70
N LEU A 173 7.38 1.97 12.58
CA LEU A 173 7.30 2.65 11.30
C LEU A 173 6.10 2.13 10.50
N VAL A 174 5.30 3.04 9.94
CA VAL A 174 4.26 2.71 8.97
C VAL A 174 4.60 3.36 7.63
N VAL A 175 4.61 2.57 6.56
CA VAL A 175 4.87 3.06 5.20
C VAL A 175 3.58 3.02 4.41
N ALA A 176 3.17 4.17 3.88
CA ALA A 176 1.90 4.36 3.20
C ALA A 176 2.08 5.16 1.90
N GLU A 177 1.13 5.02 1.00
CA GLU A 177 1.01 5.82 -0.22
C GLU A 177 0.07 7.00 0.02
N GLY A 178 0.09 8.01 -0.86
CA GLY A 178 -0.82 9.16 -0.74
C GLY A 178 -2.31 8.80 -0.94
N THR A 179 -2.58 7.62 -1.49
CA THR A 179 -3.90 7.04 -1.71
C THR A 179 -4.33 6.10 -0.57
N THR A 180 -3.46 5.82 0.40
CA THR A 180 -3.78 4.94 1.52
C THR A 180 -4.85 5.57 2.40
N GLY A 181 -5.96 4.86 2.58
CA GLY A 181 -7.12 5.32 3.32
C GLY A 181 -7.63 4.32 4.36
N PRO A 182 -8.60 4.74 5.17
CA PRO A 182 -9.18 6.08 5.18
C PRO A 182 -8.27 7.10 5.91
N ALA A 183 -8.42 8.39 5.61
CA ALA A 183 -7.50 9.44 6.09
C ALA A 183 -7.53 9.61 7.61
N GLU A 184 -8.64 9.28 8.26
CA GLU A 184 -8.77 9.26 9.71
C GLU A 184 -7.93 8.14 10.37
N ALA A 185 -7.79 6.98 9.72
CA ALA A 185 -6.95 5.89 10.24
C ALA A 185 -5.47 6.26 10.12
N ILE A 186 -5.07 6.73 8.93
CA ILE A 186 -4.11 7.82 8.69
C ILE A 186 -3.61 8.60 9.91
N ALA A 187 -4.43 9.57 10.27
CA ALA A 187 -4.20 10.51 11.36
C ALA A 187 -4.09 9.81 12.71
N GLN A 188 -4.97 8.84 13.02
CA GLN A 188 -4.95 8.16 14.32
C GLN A 188 -3.64 7.42 14.59
N ILE A 189 -3.09 6.72 13.58
CA ILE A 189 -1.80 6.02 13.71
C ILE A 189 -0.69 7.01 14.06
N ARG A 190 -0.69 8.16 13.38
CA ARG A 190 0.30 9.23 13.57
C ARG A 190 0.15 9.93 14.92
N ASP A 191 -1.08 10.23 15.32
CA ASP A 191 -1.39 10.88 16.60
C ASP A 191 -1.01 9.98 17.78
N ALA A 192 -0.96 8.67 17.57
CA ALA A 192 -0.41 7.69 18.53
C ALA A 192 1.14 7.69 18.59
N GLY A 193 1.82 8.52 17.79
CA GLY A 193 3.27 8.69 17.80
C GLY A 193 4.05 7.74 16.88
N VAL A 194 3.37 7.01 16.00
CA VAL A 194 4.02 6.16 14.99
C VAL A 194 4.42 7.04 13.80
N PRO A 195 5.71 7.08 13.42
CA PRO A 195 6.19 7.87 12.29
C PRO A 195 5.74 7.31 10.93
#